data_AF-A0A6A5DZH5-F1
#
_entry.id   AF-A0A6A5DZH5-F1
#
_cell.length_a   1.000
_cell.length_b   1.000
_cell.length_c   1.000
_cell.angle_alpha   90.00
_cell.angle_beta   90.00
_cell.angle_gamma   90.00
#
_symmetry.space_group_name_H-M   'P 1'
#
loop_
_entity.id
_entity.type
_entity.pdbx_description
1 polymer ?
#
loop_
_entity_poly.entity_id
_entity_poly.type
_entity_poly.pdbx_seq_one_letter_code
_entity_poly.pdbx_strand_id
1 'polypeptide(L)'
;MNFLHSLDGFNWIDFIRNGISAWRAVTLVELRNRSDTGQANRSPQTTILPAVRVPSNCQRDFNLLAFDPDGDEVRCRYGNTSLSECNPCTPPSVLNLSSSCSLSFSPSSSSDQGPYAVQLVMEDFPRQTITLIQADSLWERTTIIALSKLPVQFVLKVDPEVPSCTEGLYLPKFLPPTPANRAQLYTSVNQTLEINISAEANVST
;
A
#
# COMPACT_ATOMS: atom_id res chain seq x y z
N MET A 1 -19.34 10.51 -13.07
CA MET A 1 -18.72 9.52 -13.96
C MET A 1 -17.64 8.88 -13.13
N ASN A 2 -17.62 7.56 -13.11
CA ASN A 2 -16.59 6.82 -12.40
C ASN A 2 -15.76 6.13 -13.46
N PHE A 3 -14.45 6.28 -13.37
CA PHE A 3 -13.53 5.63 -14.29
C PHE A 3 -13.05 4.33 -13.66
N LEU A 4 -13.35 3.20 -14.30
CA LEU A 4 -12.87 1.88 -13.91
C LEU A 4 -11.83 1.43 -14.93
N HIS A 5 -10.65 1.05 -14.46
CA HIS A 5 -9.61 0.50 -15.32
C HIS A 5 -9.05 -0.78 -14.69
N SER A 6 -8.85 -1.79 -15.53
CA SER A 6 -8.29 -3.08 -15.14
C SER A 6 -7.08 -3.36 -16.00
N LEU A 7 -6.00 -3.72 -15.33
CA LEU A 7 -4.79 -4.26 -15.93
C LEU A 7 -4.63 -5.69 -15.43
N ASP A 8 -4.18 -6.60 -16.28
CA ASP A 8 -3.92 -7.98 -15.90
C ASP A 8 -2.78 -8.60 -16.69
N GLY A 9 -2.20 -9.64 -16.11
CA GLY A 9 -1.13 -10.42 -16.69
C GLY A 9 -0.88 -11.71 -15.93
N PHE A 10 0.16 -12.45 -16.32
CA PHE A 10 0.52 -13.73 -15.73
C PHE A 10 1.37 -13.55 -14.45
N ASN A 11 2.36 -14.40 -14.22
CA ASN A 11 3.17 -14.39 -13.00
C ASN A 11 3.89 -13.05 -12.80
N TRP A 12 3.90 -12.54 -11.57
CA TRP A 12 4.79 -11.46 -11.15
C TRP A 12 6.25 -11.92 -11.22
N ILE A 13 6.49 -13.05 -10.55
CA ILE A 13 7.75 -13.74 -10.35
C ILE A 13 7.43 -15.22 -10.16
N ASP A 14 8.44 -16.08 -10.25
CA ASP A 14 8.28 -17.51 -10.06
C ASP A 14 8.22 -17.90 -8.57
N PHE A 15 7.66 -19.09 -8.29
CA PHE A 15 7.66 -19.74 -6.97
C PHE A 15 6.96 -18.97 -5.84
N ILE A 16 5.90 -18.21 -6.15
CA ILE A 16 5.09 -17.51 -5.16
C ILE A 16 4.37 -18.50 -4.23
N ARG A 17 4.54 -18.27 -2.92
CA ARG A 17 4.08 -19.14 -1.82
C ARG A 17 2.57 -19.16 -1.62
N ASN A 18 1.89 -18.03 -1.79
CA ASN A 18 0.44 -17.91 -1.63
C ASN A 18 -0.35 -18.25 -2.91
N GLY A 19 0.27 -18.95 -3.87
CA GLY A 19 -0.41 -19.51 -5.04
C GLY A 19 -0.89 -18.47 -6.06
N ILE A 20 -0.37 -17.24 -6.02
CA ILE A 20 -0.68 -16.22 -7.01
C ILE A 20 0.03 -16.54 -8.32
N SER A 21 -0.74 -16.73 -9.39
CA SER A 21 -0.25 -17.07 -10.73
C SER A 21 -0.64 -16.07 -11.82
N ALA A 22 -1.51 -15.12 -11.48
CA ALA A 22 -1.85 -14.01 -12.34
C ALA A 22 -1.95 -12.74 -11.51
N TRP A 23 -1.51 -11.63 -12.08
CA TRP A 23 -1.72 -10.33 -11.49
C TRP A 23 -2.91 -9.67 -12.14
N ARG A 24 -3.68 -8.97 -11.33
CA ARG A 24 -4.75 -8.10 -11.79
C ARG A 24 -4.79 -6.90 -10.88
N ALA A 25 -4.85 -5.72 -11.47
CA ALA A 25 -4.86 -4.44 -10.79
C ALA A 25 -6.08 -3.66 -11.29
N VAL A 26 -7.07 -3.49 -10.41
CA VAL A 26 -8.29 -2.74 -10.72
C VAL A 26 -8.26 -1.43 -9.99
N THR A 27 -8.40 -0.33 -10.73
CA THR A 27 -8.54 1.01 -10.19
C THR A 27 -9.91 1.58 -10.49
N LEU A 28 -10.48 2.26 -9.49
CA LEU A 28 -11.71 3.03 -9.63
C LEU A 28 -11.41 4.47 -9.20
N VAL A 29 -11.76 5.43 -10.04
CA VAL A 29 -11.57 6.86 -9.77
C VAL A 29 -12.92 7.56 -9.85
N GLU A 30 -13.26 8.31 -8.79
CA GLU A 30 -14.46 9.15 -8.75
C GLU A 30 -14.19 10.50 -9.41
N LEU A 31 -14.81 10.77 -10.57
CA LEU A 31 -14.57 12.00 -11.33
C LEU A 31 -15.67 13.05 -11.12
N ARG A 32 -16.65 12.80 -10.25
CA ARG A 32 -17.71 13.77 -9.92
C ARG A 32 -17.20 14.81 -8.92
N ASN A 33 -17.73 16.03 -9.03
CA ASN A 33 -17.39 17.10 -8.11
C ASN A 33 -17.99 16.82 -6.74
N ARG A 34 -17.18 16.98 -5.70
CA ARG A 34 -17.61 16.83 -4.32
C ARG A 34 -18.21 18.13 -3.80
N SER A 35 -19.24 18.03 -2.97
CA SER A 35 -19.89 19.20 -2.37
C SER A 35 -19.02 19.94 -1.34
N ASP A 36 -18.03 19.26 -0.76
CA ASP A 36 -17.14 19.80 0.28
C ASP A 36 -15.91 20.53 -0.28
N THR A 37 -15.28 19.98 -1.33
CA THR A 37 -14.10 20.60 -1.97
C THR A 37 -14.44 21.44 -3.20
N GLY A 38 -15.63 21.24 -3.78
CA GLY A 38 -16.04 21.86 -5.06
C GLY A 38 -15.28 21.32 -6.27
N GLN A 39 -14.43 20.31 -6.09
CA GLN A 39 -13.59 19.71 -7.13
C GLN A 39 -13.88 18.21 -7.26
N ALA A 40 -13.44 17.60 -8.35
CA ALA A 40 -13.46 16.15 -8.48
C ALA A 40 -12.58 15.49 -7.41
N ASN A 41 -12.91 14.26 -7.03
CA ASN A 41 -12.14 13.53 -6.04
C ASN A 41 -10.72 13.26 -6.51
N ARG A 42 -9.75 13.47 -5.63
CA ARG A 42 -8.34 13.13 -5.83
C ARG A 42 -8.06 11.85 -5.06
N SER A 43 -7.95 10.75 -5.79
CA SER A 43 -7.67 9.41 -5.24
C SER A 43 -6.46 9.41 -4.29
N PRO A 44 -6.40 8.43 -3.35
CA PRO A 44 -5.30 8.36 -2.40
C PRO A 44 -3.97 8.18 -3.13
N GLN A 45 -2.87 8.52 -2.49
CA GLN A 45 -1.54 8.45 -3.04
C GLN A 45 -0.66 7.60 -2.14
N THR A 46 0.14 6.76 -2.79
CA THR A 46 1.11 5.88 -2.16
C THR A 46 2.34 5.77 -3.05
N THR A 47 3.49 5.51 -2.44
CA THR A 47 4.68 5.06 -3.15
C THR A 47 4.80 3.56 -2.97
N ILE A 48 4.92 2.81 -4.06
CA ILE A 48 5.03 1.37 -3.96
C ILE A 48 6.49 0.93 -3.91
N LEU A 49 6.83 0.15 -2.87
CA LEU A 49 8.09 -0.61 -2.83
C LEU A 49 7.86 -1.90 -3.62
N PRO A 50 8.50 -2.12 -4.78
CA PRO A 50 8.20 -3.26 -5.63
C PRO A 50 8.50 -4.60 -4.95
N ALA A 51 9.51 -4.64 -4.08
CA ALA A 51 9.82 -5.78 -3.24
C ALA A 51 10.35 -5.35 -1.87
N VAL A 52 9.94 -6.06 -0.81
CA VAL A 52 10.45 -5.90 0.56
C VAL A 52 10.92 -7.25 1.09
N ARG A 53 11.98 -7.23 1.91
CA ARG A 53 12.61 -8.43 2.47
C ARG A 53 12.54 -8.41 4.00
N VAL A 54 12.33 -9.58 4.61
CA VAL A 54 12.36 -9.75 6.07
C VAL A 54 12.89 -11.14 6.44
N PRO A 55 13.86 -11.27 7.35
CA PRO A 55 14.26 -12.57 7.89
C PRO A 55 13.10 -13.26 8.63
N SER A 56 12.98 -14.57 8.48
CA SER A 56 11.85 -15.34 9.03
C SER A 56 11.69 -15.20 10.55
N ASN A 57 12.77 -14.96 11.30
CA ASN A 57 12.74 -14.83 12.75
C ASN A 57 12.60 -13.38 13.27
N CYS A 58 12.49 -12.39 12.38
CA CYS A 58 12.44 -10.97 12.76
C CYS A 58 11.05 -10.38 12.54
N GLN A 59 10.38 -10.03 13.63
CA GLN A 59 9.12 -9.29 13.55
C GLN A 59 9.35 -7.95 12.87
N ARG A 60 8.46 -7.58 11.94
CA ARG A 60 8.54 -6.29 11.24
C ARG A 60 7.18 -5.77 10.84
N ASP A 61 6.96 -4.49 11.07
CA ASP A 61 5.78 -3.80 10.58
C ASP A 61 6.14 -2.94 9.36
N PHE A 62 5.39 -3.09 8.27
CA PHE A 62 5.50 -2.28 7.07
C PHE A 62 4.34 -1.29 7.04
N ASN A 63 4.65 -0.04 7.35
CA ASN A 63 3.70 1.05 7.35
C ASN A 63 3.68 1.72 5.98
N LEU A 64 2.71 1.36 5.14
CA LEU A 64 2.58 1.94 3.81
C LEU A 64 2.33 3.45 3.93
N LEU A 65 2.91 4.20 2.99
CA LEU A 65 2.55 5.60 2.78
C LEU A 65 1.14 5.64 2.20
N ALA A 66 0.21 6.22 2.94
CA ALA A 66 -1.19 6.34 2.56
C ALA A 66 -1.59 7.78 2.85
N PHE A 67 -1.79 8.56 1.80
CA PHE A 67 -2.10 9.99 1.89
C PHE A 67 -3.25 10.31 0.95
N ASP A 68 -4.21 11.13 1.40
CA ASP A 68 -5.29 11.59 0.54
C ASP A 68 -5.23 13.12 0.37
N PRO A 69 -5.14 13.65 -0.87
CA PRO A 69 -5.05 15.09 -1.12
C PRO A 69 -6.28 15.90 -0.74
N ASP A 70 -7.46 15.28 -0.63
CA ASP A 70 -8.70 15.91 -0.18
C ASP A 70 -8.90 15.79 1.34
N GLY A 71 -8.00 15.08 2.03
CA GLY A 71 -8.03 14.89 3.48
C GLY A 71 -8.93 13.74 3.92
N ASP A 72 -9.32 12.86 3.00
CA ASP A 72 -10.15 11.70 3.31
C ASP A 72 -9.45 10.69 4.22
N GLU A 73 -10.23 9.82 4.84
CA GLU A 73 -9.69 8.68 5.57
C GLU A 73 -9.29 7.60 4.58
N VAL A 74 -7.99 7.28 4.54
CA VAL A 74 -7.49 6.18 3.71
C VAL A 74 -7.52 4.89 4.49
N ARG A 75 -8.13 3.85 3.91
CA ARG A 75 -8.13 2.49 4.46
C ARG A 75 -7.58 1.49 3.47
N CYS A 76 -6.97 0.43 3.97
CA CYS A 76 -6.46 -0.68 3.17
C CYS A 76 -7.15 -2.00 3.52
N ARG A 77 -7.28 -2.86 2.50
CA ARG A 77 -7.73 -4.25 2.64
C ARG A 77 -7.05 -5.12 1.59
N TYR A 78 -7.08 -6.43 1.79
CA TYR A 78 -6.73 -7.36 0.71
C TYR A 78 -7.74 -7.26 -0.44
N GLY A 79 -7.29 -7.56 -1.66
CA GLY A 79 -8.16 -7.60 -2.82
C GLY A 79 -9.25 -8.67 -2.70
N ASN A 80 -10.36 -8.43 -3.39
CA ASN A 80 -11.55 -9.28 -3.30
C ASN A 80 -11.82 -9.99 -4.64
N THR A 81 -11.88 -11.32 -4.61
CA THR A 81 -12.16 -12.16 -5.79
C THR A 81 -13.50 -11.82 -6.43
N SER A 82 -14.54 -11.57 -5.63
CA SER A 82 -15.89 -11.24 -6.13
C SER A 82 -15.93 -9.89 -6.86
N LEU A 83 -14.97 -9.01 -6.58
CA LEU A 83 -14.79 -7.73 -7.27
C LEU A 83 -13.75 -7.80 -8.40
N SER A 84 -13.20 -8.99 -8.68
CA SER A 84 -12.14 -9.20 -9.66
C SER A 84 -10.92 -8.29 -9.45
N GLU A 85 -10.57 -7.97 -8.20
CA GLU A 85 -9.44 -7.07 -7.89
C GLU A 85 -8.07 -7.78 -7.94
N CYS A 86 -8.05 -9.10 -8.00
CA CYS A 86 -6.87 -9.99 -8.07
C CYS A 86 -7.27 -11.35 -8.65
N ASN A 87 -6.28 -12.22 -8.95
CA ASN A 87 -6.51 -13.53 -9.56
C ASN A 87 -5.39 -14.56 -9.27
N PRO A 88 -5.51 -15.43 -8.26
CA PRO A 88 -6.48 -15.41 -7.16
C PRO A 88 -6.20 -14.27 -6.16
N CYS A 89 -7.05 -14.12 -5.14
CA CYS A 89 -6.91 -13.12 -4.08
C CYS A 89 -6.51 -13.76 -2.74
N THR A 90 -5.46 -14.58 -2.73
CA THR A 90 -5.02 -15.29 -1.53
C THR A 90 -4.07 -14.41 -0.71
N PRO A 91 -4.44 -13.95 0.49
CA PRO A 91 -3.53 -13.16 1.33
C PRO A 91 -2.29 -13.97 1.74
N PRO A 92 -1.12 -13.35 1.91
CA PRO A 92 0.04 -14.00 2.52
C PRO A 92 -0.26 -14.43 3.96
N SER A 93 -0.08 -15.72 4.28
CA SER A 93 -0.35 -16.25 5.62
C SER A 93 0.56 -15.69 6.72
N VAL A 94 1.70 -15.11 6.34
CA VAL A 94 2.71 -14.53 7.23
C VAL A 94 2.48 -13.05 7.54
N LEU A 95 1.46 -12.43 6.92
CA LEU A 95 1.14 -11.01 7.12
C LEU A 95 -0.27 -10.83 7.67
N ASN A 96 -0.40 -9.92 8.63
CA ASN A 96 -1.68 -9.38 9.04
C ASN A 96 -1.79 -7.90 8.61
N LEU A 97 -2.94 -7.51 8.06
CA LEU A 97 -3.18 -6.16 7.55
C LEU A 97 -4.18 -5.44 8.46
N SER A 98 -3.79 -4.26 8.93
CA SER A 98 -4.73 -3.31 9.55
C SER A 98 -5.44 -2.46 8.49
N SER A 99 -6.61 -1.94 8.84
CA SER A 99 -7.30 -0.95 8.00
C SER A 99 -6.49 0.34 7.81
N SER A 100 -5.57 0.67 8.71
CA SER A 100 -4.67 1.84 8.62
C SER A 100 -3.47 1.65 7.68
N CYS A 101 -3.53 0.66 6.79
CA CYS A 101 -2.48 0.35 5.81
C CYS A 101 -1.15 -0.06 6.45
N SER A 102 -1.20 -0.74 7.60
CA SER A 102 -0.03 -1.28 8.30
C SER A 102 -0.04 -2.81 8.18
N LEU A 103 1.06 -3.38 7.69
CA LEU A 103 1.24 -4.82 7.55
C LEU A 103 2.18 -5.31 8.63
N SER A 104 1.71 -6.14 9.55
CA SER A 104 2.55 -6.76 10.57
C SER A 104 2.99 -8.15 10.11
N PHE A 105 4.30 -8.35 10.03
CA PHE A 105 4.94 -9.64 9.86
C PHE A 105 5.36 -10.18 11.22
N SER A 106 4.85 -11.35 11.58
CA SER A 106 5.25 -12.08 12.79
C SER A 106 6.33 -13.11 12.45
N PRO A 107 7.25 -13.43 13.37
CA PRO A 107 8.23 -14.49 13.17
C PRO A 107 7.57 -15.80 12.75
N SER A 108 8.11 -16.42 11.72
CA SER A 108 7.59 -17.61 11.04
C SER A 108 8.60 -18.75 11.04
N SER A 109 8.17 -19.93 10.60
CA SER A 109 9.08 -21.08 10.51
C SER A 109 10.02 -20.93 9.31
N SER A 110 11.11 -21.69 9.28
CA SER A 110 11.96 -21.79 8.08
C SER A 110 11.20 -22.33 6.87
N SER A 111 10.15 -23.12 7.11
CA SER A 111 9.28 -23.60 6.06
C SER A 111 8.49 -22.48 5.39
N ASP A 112 8.41 -21.27 5.96
CA ASP A 112 7.73 -20.07 5.43
C ASP A 112 8.63 -19.16 4.58
N GLN A 113 9.87 -19.56 4.29
CA GLN A 113 10.81 -18.78 3.48
C GLN A 113 10.40 -18.70 2.00
N GLY A 114 10.67 -17.56 1.37
CA GLY A 114 10.43 -17.35 -0.07
C GLY A 114 9.47 -16.19 -0.36
N PRO A 115 9.07 -16.04 -1.63
CA PRO A 115 8.29 -14.89 -2.06
C PRO A 115 6.78 -15.08 -1.85
N TYR A 116 6.12 -14.01 -1.41
CA TYR A 116 4.68 -13.87 -1.30
C TYR A 116 4.25 -12.65 -2.12
N ALA A 117 3.23 -12.79 -2.95
CA ALA A 117 2.61 -11.64 -3.60
C ALA A 117 1.60 -11.00 -2.64
N VAL A 118 1.78 -9.72 -2.36
CA VAL A 118 0.86 -8.92 -1.56
C VAL A 118 -0.03 -8.14 -2.53
N GLN A 119 -1.35 -8.36 -2.47
CA GLN A 119 -2.31 -7.70 -3.35
C GLN A 119 -3.37 -6.98 -2.52
N LEU A 120 -3.19 -5.67 -2.34
CA LEU A 120 -4.06 -4.81 -1.54
C LEU A 120 -4.86 -3.85 -2.41
N VAL A 121 -5.92 -3.30 -1.81
CA VAL A 121 -6.67 -2.17 -2.32
C VAL A 121 -6.63 -1.07 -1.27
N MET A 122 -6.21 0.12 -1.70
CA MET A 122 -6.23 1.36 -0.91
C MET A 122 -7.44 2.19 -1.34
N GLU A 123 -8.26 2.57 -0.38
CA GLU A 123 -9.56 3.20 -0.59
C GLU A 123 -9.63 4.49 0.24
N ASP A 124 -10.20 5.55 -0.32
CA ASP A 124 -10.47 6.83 0.35
C ASP A 124 -11.95 6.92 0.79
N PHE A 125 -12.19 7.44 1.98
CA PHE A 125 -13.52 7.59 2.55
C PHE A 125 -13.71 9.03 3.03
N PRO A 126 -14.80 9.71 2.62
CA PRO A 126 -15.05 11.06 3.09
C PRO A 126 -15.27 11.03 4.60
N ARG A 127 -14.79 12.08 5.30
CA ARG A 127 -14.91 12.16 6.78
C ARG A 127 -16.32 12.48 7.27
N GLN A 128 -17.17 12.93 6.36
CA GLN A 128 -18.58 13.22 6.60
C GLN A 128 -19.38 12.84 5.35
N THR A 129 -20.71 12.79 5.46
CA THR A 129 -21.54 12.59 4.27
C THR A 129 -21.38 13.77 3.32
N ILE A 130 -21.08 13.47 2.06
CA ILE A 130 -20.93 14.44 0.97
C ILE A 130 -21.90 14.11 -0.17
N THR A 131 -22.13 15.09 -1.04
CA THR A 131 -22.85 14.89 -2.29
C THR A 131 -21.88 14.98 -3.46
N LEU A 132 -21.94 13.99 -4.34
CA LEU A 132 -21.23 13.97 -5.62
C LEU A 132 -22.15 14.53 -6.70
N ILE A 133 -21.63 15.50 -7.44
CA ILE A 133 -22.37 16.31 -8.41
C ILE A 133 -21.84 16.02 -9.81
N GLN A 134 -22.75 15.71 -10.72
CA GLN A 134 -22.46 15.63 -12.15
C GLN A 134 -23.64 16.10 -12.97
N ALA A 135 -23.44 17.20 -13.72
CA ALA A 135 -24.54 17.90 -14.36
C ALA A 135 -25.67 18.12 -13.34
N ASP A 136 -26.90 17.70 -13.65
CA ASP A 136 -28.06 17.87 -12.77
C ASP A 136 -28.29 16.69 -11.81
N SER A 137 -27.36 15.73 -11.74
CA SER A 137 -27.48 14.55 -10.89
C SER A 137 -26.68 14.69 -9.60
N LEU A 138 -27.31 14.31 -8.49
CA LEU A 138 -26.74 14.30 -7.14
C LEU A 138 -26.68 12.87 -6.60
N TRP A 139 -25.55 12.51 -5.99
CA TRP A 139 -25.33 11.20 -5.39
C TRP A 139 -24.76 11.35 -4.00
N GLU A 140 -25.45 10.80 -3.00
CA GLU A 140 -24.95 10.80 -1.64
C GLU A 140 -23.81 9.80 -1.46
N ARG A 141 -22.73 10.23 -0.79
CA ARG A 141 -21.65 9.36 -0.32
C ARG A 141 -21.42 9.55 1.17
N THR A 142 -21.50 8.44 1.89
CA THR A 142 -21.32 8.36 3.33
C THR A 142 -19.89 7.92 3.67
N THR A 143 -19.53 7.98 4.94
CA THR A 143 -18.19 7.67 5.47
C THR A 143 -17.79 6.19 5.42
N ILE A 144 -18.67 5.34 4.90
CA ILE A 144 -18.47 3.88 4.78
C ILE A 144 -18.40 3.42 3.32
N ILE A 145 -18.53 4.33 2.37
CA ILE A 145 -18.47 4.02 0.93
C ILE A 145 -17.27 4.73 0.34
N ALA A 146 -16.34 3.94 -0.20
CA ALA A 146 -15.14 4.47 -0.82
C ALA A 146 -15.46 5.32 -2.05
N LEU A 147 -14.68 6.39 -2.28
CA LEU A 147 -14.80 7.21 -3.50
C LEU A 147 -14.00 6.58 -4.63
N SER A 148 -12.76 6.21 -4.34
CA SER A 148 -11.76 5.65 -5.23
C SER A 148 -11.18 4.36 -4.65
N LYS A 149 -10.60 3.56 -5.55
CA LYS A 149 -9.88 2.32 -5.22
C LYS A 149 -8.60 2.28 -6.02
N LEU A 150 -7.47 2.09 -5.33
CA LEU A 150 -6.17 1.94 -5.95
C LEU A 150 -5.55 0.58 -5.62
N PRO A 151 -5.08 -0.17 -6.62
CA PRO A 151 -4.38 -1.42 -6.38
C PRO A 151 -2.96 -1.12 -5.84
N VAL A 152 -2.61 -1.73 -4.71
CA VAL A 152 -1.27 -1.66 -4.11
C VAL A 152 -0.72 -3.07 -4.05
N GLN A 153 0.24 -3.36 -4.93
CA GLN A 153 0.73 -4.72 -5.16
C GLN A 153 2.27 -4.81 -5.20
N PHE A 154 2.85 -5.67 -4.38
CA PHE A 154 4.30 -5.84 -4.27
C PHE A 154 4.67 -7.24 -3.77
N VAL A 155 5.96 -7.55 -3.77
CA VAL A 155 6.47 -8.83 -3.28
C VAL A 155 7.03 -8.69 -1.87
N LEU A 156 6.58 -9.53 -0.93
CA LEU A 156 7.28 -9.78 0.32
C LEU A 156 8.16 -11.02 0.12
N LYS A 157 9.46 -10.92 0.38
CA LYS A 157 10.37 -12.06 0.42
C LYS A 157 10.77 -12.35 1.86
N VAL A 158 10.40 -13.53 2.34
CA VAL A 158 10.82 -14.03 3.64
C VAL A 158 12.17 -14.72 3.47
N ASP A 159 13.20 -14.15 4.07
CA ASP A 159 14.57 -14.66 4.02
C ASP A 159 14.84 -15.68 5.13
N PRO A 160 15.94 -16.45 5.06
CA PRO A 160 16.39 -17.28 6.16
C PRO A 160 16.54 -16.49 7.47
N GLU A 161 16.45 -17.22 8.58
CA GLU A 161 16.65 -16.64 9.91
C GLU A 161 18.06 -16.05 10.05
N VAL A 162 18.15 -14.97 10.82
CA VAL A 162 19.42 -14.29 11.12
C VAL A 162 19.79 -14.43 12.58
N PRO A 163 21.08 -14.40 12.94
CA PRO A 163 21.52 -14.47 14.33
C PRO A 163 20.96 -13.35 15.22
N SER A 164 20.62 -12.19 14.66
CA SER A 164 20.06 -11.06 15.39
C SER A 164 19.14 -10.19 14.54
N CYS A 165 18.03 -9.76 15.13
CA CYS A 165 17.09 -8.80 14.56
C CYS A 165 17.38 -7.35 14.95
N THR A 166 18.56 -7.06 15.52
CA THR A 166 18.96 -5.69 15.82
C THR A 166 19.12 -4.89 14.52
N GLU A 167 18.41 -3.76 14.42
CA GLU A 167 18.59 -2.82 13.31
C GLU A 167 20.02 -2.30 13.24
N GLY A 168 20.55 -2.19 12.01
CA GLY A 168 21.93 -1.81 11.74
C GLY A 168 22.90 -3.01 11.67
N LEU A 169 22.46 -4.21 12.06
CA LEU A 169 23.23 -5.44 11.86
C LEU A 169 22.80 -6.15 10.58
N TYR A 170 21.69 -6.89 10.62
CA TYR A 170 21.11 -7.61 9.48
C TYR A 170 19.89 -6.88 8.90
N LEU A 171 19.18 -6.12 9.73
CA LEU A 171 18.07 -5.28 9.30
C LEU A 171 18.58 -3.87 9.00
N PRO A 172 18.15 -3.24 7.89
CA PRO A 172 18.56 -1.87 7.59
C PRO A 172 18.02 -0.91 8.64
N LYS A 173 18.87 -0.01 9.10
CA LYS A 173 18.52 1.10 10.00
C LYS A 173 18.71 2.41 9.28
N PHE A 174 17.67 3.23 9.19
CA PHE A 174 17.81 4.59 8.67
C PHE A 174 18.59 5.46 9.65
N LEU A 175 19.53 6.25 9.13
CA LEU A 175 20.36 7.17 9.89
C LEU A 175 19.89 8.61 9.66
N PRO A 176 19.98 9.49 10.68
CA PRO A 176 19.81 10.92 10.46
C PRO A 176 20.78 11.44 9.37
N PRO A 177 20.37 12.38 8.51
CA PRO A 177 19.11 13.15 8.54
C PRO A 177 17.96 12.52 7.71
N THR A 178 17.95 11.20 7.50
CA THR A 178 16.84 10.54 6.77
C THR A 178 15.50 10.88 7.42
N PRO A 179 14.53 11.43 6.65
CA PRO A 179 13.22 11.76 7.20
C PRO A 179 12.51 10.52 7.74
N ALA A 180 11.80 10.68 8.85
CA ALA A 180 10.94 9.64 9.38
C ALA A 180 9.81 9.30 8.38
N ASN A 181 9.26 8.09 8.48
CA ASN A 181 8.08 7.72 7.69
C ASN A 181 6.95 8.74 7.91
N ARG A 182 6.32 9.21 6.82
CA ARG A 182 5.28 10.26 6.80
C ARG A 182 5.75 11.67 7.20
N ALA A 183 7.06 11.94 7.23
CA ALA A 183 7.56 13.30 7.39
C ALA A 183 7.06 14.21 6.24
N GLN A 184 6.61 15.41 6.59
CA GLN A 184 6.20 16.42 5.62
C GLN A 184 7.35 17.40 5.42
N LEU A 185 7.76 17.57 4.16
CA LEU A 185 8.81 18.50 3.76
C LEU A 185 8.18 19.55 2.86
N TYR A 186 8.39 20.82 3.20
CA TYR A 186 7.82 21.95 2.46
C TYR A 186 8.93 22.64 1.66
N THR A 187 8.61 22.99 0.41
CA THR A 187 9.50 23.78 -0.46
C THR A 187 8.67 24.80 -1.22
N SER A 188 9.32 25.88 -1.70
CA SER A 188 8.67 26.86 -2.56
C SER A 188 8.63 26.37 -4.01
N VAL A 189 7.69 26.89 -4.80
CA VAL A 189 7.62 26.60 -6.24
C VAL A 189 8.95 26.95 -6.90
N ASN A 190 9.43 26.08 -7.79
CA ASN A 190 10.72 26.21 -8.48
C ASN A 190 11.97 26.22 -7.57
N GLN A 191 11.86 25.70 -6.33
CA GLN A 191 13.01 25.44 -5.47
C GLN A 191 13.30 23.95 -5.39
N THR A 192 14.57 23.58 -5.50
CA THR A 192 15.02 22.20 -5.32
C THR A 192 14.88 21.79 -3.86
N LEU A 193 14.20 20.66 -3.62
CA LEU A 193 14.19 19.99 -2.33
C LEU A 193 15.24 18.87 -2.34
N GLU A 194 16.27 18.98 -1.51
CA GLU A 194 17.27 17.93 -1.31
C GLU A 194 16.86 17.05 -0.12
N ILE A 195 16.75 15.73 -0.35
CA ILE A 195 16.41 14.75 0.67
C ILE A 195 17.58 13.78 0.82
N ASN A 196 18.29 13.89 1.95
CA ASN A 196 19.41 13.02 2.27
C ASN A 196 18.91 11.73 2.92
N ILE A 197 19.14 10.60 2.24
CA ILE A 197 18.78 9.26 2.70
C ILE A 197 20.06 8.50 3.02
N SER A 198 20.12 7.94 4.21
CA SER A 198 21.26 7.16 4.71
C SER A 198 20.74 5.98 5.52
N ALA A 199 21.32 4.81 5.31
CA ALA A 199 20.99 3.62 6.07
C ALA A 199 22.24 2.78 6.31
N GLU A 200 22.24 2.02 7.41
CA GLU A 200 23.32 1.09 7.75
C GLU A 200 22.80 -0.34 7.95
N ALA A 201 23.64 -1.30 7.57
CA ALA A 201 23.57 -2.72 7.93
C ALA A 201 24.99 -3.28 7.86
N ASN A 202 25.47 -3.88 8.94
CA ASN A 202 26.83 -4.43 9.02
C ASN A 202 26.99 -5.76 8.28
N VAL A 203 25.89 -6.47 8.02
CA VAL A 203 25.88 -7.80 7.39
C VAL A 203 24.70 -7.89 6.41
N SER A 204 24.95 -8.45 5.23
CA SER A 204 23.91 -8.74 4.24
C SER A 204 23.46 -10.21 4.30
N THR A 205 22.18 -10.45 4.03
CA THR A 205 21.56 -11.78 3.88
C THR A 205 21.22 -12.12 2.43
#